data_AF-A0A962YWV3-F1
#
_entry.id   AF-A0A962YWV3-F1
#
_cell.length_a   1.000
_cell.length_b   1.000
_cell.length_c   1.000
_cell.angle_alpha   90.00
_cell.angle_beta   90.00
_cell.angle_gamma   90.00
#
_symmetry.space_group_name_H-M   'P 1'
#
loop_
_entity.id
_entity.type
_entity.pdbx_description
1 polymer ?
#
loop_
_entity_poly.entity_id
_entity_poly.type
_entity_poly.pdbx_seq_one_letter_code
_entity_poly.pdbx_strand_id
1 'polypeptide(L)'
;MLESYSNHNQFRTGDLKGFQANDPHLQALSKLRYQYSPTWWDALSLKTPGIYILTGGRQVGKSTSCKLLIEHCLQESVFKPKQILYLPCDEIFDAKQLSQTLRFFFDEVGNDRFLLMIDEITFVKDWDRVIKALADEGYFTRGICLLTGSDTLILKEAAMRFPGRRGTASQV
;
A
#
# COMPACT_ATOMS: atom_id res chain seq x y z
N MET A 1 -17.15 -2.80 -5.59
CA MET A 1 -16.03 -1.95 -6.07
C MET A 1 -14.68 -2.54 -5.67
N LEU A 2 -14.45 -2.95 -4.42
CA LEU A 2 -13.23 -3.69 -4.06
C LEU A 2 -13.19 -5.15 -4.56
N GLU A 3 -14.33 -5.72 -4.98
CA GLU A 3 -14.43 -7.07 -5.54
C GLU A 3 -13.49 -7.29 -6.74
N SER A 4 -13.26 -6.25 -7.56
CA SER A 4 -12.33 -6.28 -8.68
C SER A 4 -10.88 -6.57 -8.24
N TYR A 5 -10.53 -6.29 -6.98
CA TYR A 5 -9.19 -6.50 -6.41
C TYR A 5 -9.16 -7.64 -5.39
N SER A 6 -10.24 -8.44 -5.30
CA SER A 6 -10.38 -9.54 -4.32
C SER A 6 -9.22 -10.53 -4.39
N ASN A 7 -8.74 -10.86 -5.59
CA ASN A 7 -7.60 -11.75 -5.79
C ASN A 7 -6.31 -11.26 -5.11
N HIS A 8 -6.08 -9.94 -5.08
CA HIS A 8 -4.91 -9.37 -4.41
C HIS A 8 -5.15 -9.10 -2.91
N ASN A 9 -6.38 -9.26 -2.44
CA ASN A 9 -6.81 -8.94 -1.09
C ASN A 9 -7.43 -10.15 -0.38
N GLN A 10 -7.04 -11.37 -0.76
CA GLN A 10 -7.57 -12.62 -0.19
C GLN A 10 -7.39 -12.70 1.33
N PHE A 11 -6.36 -12.05 1.89
CA PHE A 11 -6.16 -11.94 3.34
C PHE A 11 -7.34 -11.30 4.09
N ARG A 12 -8.20 -10.53 3.41
CA ARG A 12 -9.39 -9.88 4.01
C ARG A 12 -10.45 -10.88 4.45
N THR A 13 -10.42 -12.13 4.00
CA THR A 13 -11.32 -13.20 4.47
C THR A 13 -10.96 -13.70 5.88
N GLY A 14 -9.77 -13.34 6.39
CA GLY A 14 -9.24 -13.80 7.67
C GLY A 14 -8.42 -15.09 7.57
N ASP A 15 -8.31 -15.71 6.38
CA ASP A 15 -7.46 -16.89 6.16
C ASP A 15 -6.05 -16.48 5.74
N LEU A 16 -5.17 -16.30 6.75
CA LEU A 16 -3.76 -15.98 6.53
C LEU A 16 -3.03 -17.10 5.77
N LYS A 17 -3.30 -18.38 6.10
CA LYS A 17 -2.62 -19.52 5.44
C LYS A 17 -3.03 -19.61 3.97
N GLY A 18 -4.31 -19.38 3.67
CA GLY A 18 -4.81 -19.27 2.31
C GLY A 18 -4.13 -18.15 1.54
N PHE A 19 -3.98 -16.97 2.13
CA PHE A 19 -3.26 -15.86 1.50
C PHE A 19 -1.79 -16.23 1.16
N GLN A 20 -1.06 -16.83 2.11
CA GLN A 20 0.32 -17.26 1.90
C GLN A 20 0.47 -18.29 0.78
N ALA A 21 -0.49 -19.22 0.69
CA ALA A 21 -0.45 -20.30 -0.29
C ALA A 21 -0.91 -19.88 -1.69
N ASN A 22 -1.84 -18.92 -1.78
CA ASN A 22 -2.56 -18.60 -3.01
C ASN A 22 -2.13 -17.27 -3.66
N ASP A 23 -1.52 -16.33 -2.92
CA ASP A 23 -1.02 -15.09 -3.52
C ASP A 23 0.13 -15.41 -4.51
N PRO A 24 0.04 -14.98 -5.79
CA PRO A 24 1.03 -15.34 -6.79
C PRO A 24 2.46 -14.91 -6.46
N HIS A 25 2.64 -13.76 -5.78
CA HIS A 25 3.97 -13.26 -5.43
C HIS A 25 4.58 -14.05 -4.27
N LEU A 26 3.78 -14.36 -3.25
CA LEU A 26 4.22 -15.17 -2.13
C LEU A 26 4.49 -16.63 -2.55
N GLN A 27 3.65 -17.18 -3.43
CA GLN A 27 3.82 -18.52 -3.95
C GLN A 27 5.04 -18.64 -4.89
N ALA A 28 5.36 -17.59 -5.65
CA ALA A 28 6.59 -17.54 -6.43
C ALA A 28 7.82 -17.48 -5.54
N LEU A 29 7.78 -16.66 -4.47
CA LEU A 29 8.87 -16.52 -3.50
C LEU A 29 9.13 -17.84 -2.75
N SER A 30 8.09 -18.55 -2.31
CA SER A 30 8.24 -19.80 -1.54
C SER A 30 8.92 -20.94 -2.31
N LYS A 31 8.90 -20.89 -3.65
CA LYS A 31 9.57 -21.84 -4.54
C LYS A 31 11.06 -21.53 -4.75
N LEU A 32 11.53 -20.36 -4.34
CA LEU A 32 12.94 -19.99 -4.48
C LEU A 32 13.79 -20.73 -3.44
N ARG A 33 14.99 -21.15 -3.87
CA ARG A 33 15.99 -21.78 -2.98
C ARG A 33 16.40 -20.87 -1.84
N TYR A 34 16.50 -19.58 -2.10
CA TYR A 34 16.85 -18.55 -1.12
C TYR A 34 15.69 -17.58 -1.02
N GLN A 35 15.14 -17.47 0.19
CA GLN A 35 14.05 -16.55 0.51
C GLN A 35 14.63 -15.42 1.35
N TYR A 36 14.52 -14.21 0.84
CA TYR A 36 14.88 -13.01 1.59
C TYR A 36 13.64 -12.45 2.27
N SER A 37 13.71 -12.29 3.59
CA SER A 37 12.69 -11.58 4.36
C SER A 37 13.14 -10.13 4.53
N PRO A 38 12.49 -9.17 3.86
CA PRO A 38 12.84 -7.77 4.02
C PRO A 38 12.60 -7.33 5.46
N THR A 39 13.41 -6.38 5.94
CA THR A 39 13.21 -5.73 7.25
C THR A 39 13.18 -4.21 7.12
N TRP A 40 13.03 -3.69 5.89
CA TRP A 40 13.01 -2.24 5.64
C TRP A 40 11.84 -1.55 6.37
N TRP A 41 10.78 -2.29 6.71
CA TRP A 41 9.66 -1.76 7.48
C TRP A 41 9.99 -1.52 8.96
N ASP A 42 11.10 -2.04 9.48
CA ASP A 42 11.59 -1.69 10.82
C ASP A 42 11.89 -0.19 10.91
N ALA A 43 12.33 0.41 9.80
CA ALA A 43 12.54 1.85 9.69
C ALA A 43 11.23 2.64 9.45
N LEU A 44 10.16 2.00 8.96
CA LEU A 44 8.89 2.65 8.59
C LEU A 44 8.06 3.08 9.82
N SER A 45 8.37 2.58 11.02
CA SER A 45 7.54 2.73 12.23
C SER A 45 6.05 2.53 11.92
N LEU A 46 5.59 1.26 11.94
CA LEU A 46 4.20 0.90 11.64
C LEU A 46 3.14 1.53 12.58
N LYS A 47 3.55 2.36 13.54
CA LYS A 47 2.69 3.15 14.43
C LYS A 47 2.54 4.61 14.00
N THR A 48 3.37 5.09 13.08
CA THR A 48 3.43 6.49 12.66
C THR A 48 2.57 6.67 11.40
N PRO A 49 1.41 7.37 11.48
CA PRO A 49 0.60 7.67 10.32
C PRO A 49 1.35 8.56 9.33
N GLY A 50 1.09 8.35 8.04
CA GLY A 50 1.73 9.15 7.01
C GLY A 50 1.71 8.56 5.62
N ILE A 51 2.33 9.29 4.71
CA ILE A 51 2.54 8.87 3.32
C ILE A 51 4.01 8.50 3.17
N TYR A 52 4.26 7.25 2.79
CA TYR A 52 5.58 6.65 2.60
C TYR A 52 5.75 6.22 1.15
N ILE A 53 7.00 6.16 0.70
CA ILE A 53 7.33 5.82 -0.68
C ILE A 53 8.31 4.66 -0.70
N LEU A 54 7.92 3.56 -1.37
CA LEU A 54 8.81 2.46 -1.68
C LEU A 54 9.11 2.48 -3.18
N THR A 55 10.28 3.00 -3.54
CA THR A 55 10.70 3.12 -4.94
C THR A 55 11.93 2.27 -5.26
N GLY A 56 12.08 1.94 -6.53
CA GLY A 56 13.18 1.15 -7.06
C GLY A 56 12.85 0.67 -8.46
N GLY A 57 13.87 0.23 -9.19
CA GLY A 57 13.72 -0.22 -10.58
C GLY A 57 12.69 -1.33 -10.77
N ARG A 58 12.41 -1.68 -12.02
CA ARG A 58 11.56 -2.83 -12.33
C ARG A 58 12.22 -4.12 -11.81
N GLN A 59 11.38 -5.08 -11.40
CA GLN A 59 11.81 -6.42 -10.96
C GLN A 59 12.69 -6.49 -9.69
N VAL A 60 12.74 -5.43 -8.89
CA VAL A 60 13.48 -5.44 -7.60
C VAL A 60 12.68 -6.04 -6.43
N GLY A 61 11.46 -6.55 -6.67
CA GLY A 61 10.64 -7.21 -5.65
C GLY A 61 9.76 -6.28 -4.80
N LYS A 62 9.38 -5.10 -5.30
CA LYS A 62 8.50 -4.14 -4.58
C LYS A 62 7.16 -4.75 -4.19
N SER A 63 6.41 -5.27 -5.18
CA SER A 63 5.10 -5.89 -4.97
C SER A 63 5.18 -7.05 -3.98
N THR A 64 6.17 -7.94 -4.14
CA THR A 64 6.42 -9.04 -3.20
C THR A 64 6.72 -8.53 -1.79
N SER A 65 7.54 -7.48 -1.66
CA SER A 65 7.87 -6.87 -0.36
C SER A 65 6.64 -6.27 0.32
N CYS A 66 5.73 -5.65 -0.45
CA CYS A 66 4.45 -5.18 0.08
C CYS A 66 3.60 -6.33 0.61
N LYS A 67 3.51 -7.46 -0.11
CA LYS A 67 2.77 -8.64 0.34
C LYS A 67 3.34 -9.26 1.60
N LEU A 68 4.68 -9.33 1.71
CA LEU A 68 5.36 -9.79 2.92
C LEU A 68 5.10 -8.86 4.11
N LEU A 69 5.05 -7.54 3.90
CA LEU A 69 4.67 -6.61 4.97
C LEU A 69 3.22 -6.81 5.42
N ILE A 70 2.29 -7.08 4.49
CA ILE A 70 0.90 -7.41 4.85
C ILE A 70 0.85 -8.67 5.69
N GLU A 71 1.53 -9.73 5.25
CA GLU A 71 1.67 -10.99 5.98
C GLU A 71 2.20 -10.73 7.41
N HIS A 72 3.30 -9.99 7.54
CA HIS A 72 3.89 -9.63 8.83
C HIS A 72 2.90 -8.86 9.71
N CYS A 73 2.22 -7.84 9.17
CA CYS A 73 1.24 -7.06 9.90
C CYS A 73 0.07 -7.89 10.43
N LEU A 74 -0.34 -8.92 9.69
CA LEU A 74 -1.42 -9.83 10.07
C LEU A 74 -0.94 -10.84 11.12
N GLN A 75 0.25 -11.42 10.94
CA GLN A 75 0.87 -12.34 11.90
C GLN A 75 1.05 -11.69 13.28
N GLU A 76 1.60 -10.48 13.29
CA GLU A 76 1.87 -9.70 14.51
C GLU A 76 0.62 -8.96 15.02
N SER A 77 -0.54 -9.12 14.38
CA SER A 77 -1.80 -8.46 14.74
C SER A 77 -1.70 -6.93 14.83
N VAL A 78 -0.81 -6.32 14.04
CA VAL A 78 -0.63 -4.86 13.96
C VAL A 78 -1.86 -4.19 13.34
N PHE A 79 -2.48 -4.87 12.37
CA PHE A 79 -3.71 -4.44 11.70
C PHE A 79 -4.68 -5.62 11.55
N LYS A 80 -5.98 -5.33 11.65
CA LYS A 80 -7.04 -6.28 11.30
C LYS A 80 -7.15 -6.37 9.76
N PRO A 81 -7.60 -7.50 9.19
CA PRO A 81 -7.71 -7.64 7.74
C PRO A 81 -8.52 -6.52 7.06
N LYS A 82 -9.63 -6.08 7.65
CA LYS A 82 -10.46 -4.96 7.14
C LYS A 82 -9.72 -3.60 7.09
N GLN A 83 -8.66 -3.44 7.88
CA GLN A 83 -7.87 -2.22 7.96
C GLN A 83 -6.77 -2.16 6.89
N ILE A 84 -6.58 -3.24 6.12
CA ILE A 84 -5.52 -3.33 5.11
C ILE A 84 -6.14 -3.34 3.71
N LEU A 85 -5.62 -2.50 2.82
CA LEU A 85 -5.92 -2.57 1.39
C LEU A 85 -4.61 -2.63 0.59
N TYR A 86 -4.52 -3.62 -0.30
CA TYR A 86 -3.53 -3.65 -1.37
C TYR A 86 -4.20 -3.32 -2.69
N LEU A 87 -3.74 -2.27 -3.35
CA LEU A 87 -4.31 -1.77 -4.60
C LEU A 87 -3.24 -1.80 -5.71
N PRO A 88 -3.27 -2.79 -6.62
CA PRO A 88 -2.44 -2.76 -7.81
C PRO A 88 -3.04 -1.77 -8.83
N CYS A 89 -2.22 -0.84 -9.32
CA CYS A 89 -2.67 0.20 -10.24
C CYS A 89 -2.57 -0.18 -11.73
N ASP A 90 -2.23 -1.42 -12.06
CA ASP A 90 -2.16 -1.90 -13.46
C ASP A 90 -3.48 -1.73 -14.22
N GLU A 91 -4.63 -1.79 -13.52
CA GLU A 91 -5.97 -1.71 -14.09
C GLU A 91 -6.75 -0.44 -13.67
N ILE A 92 -6.06 0.54 -13.06
CA ILE A 92 -6.68 1.82 -12.67
C ILE A 92 -6.33 2.88 -13.71
N PHE A 93 -7.33 3.32 -14.47
CA PHE A 93 -7.11 4.15 -15.64
C PHE A 93 -6.90 5.63 -15.30
N ASP A 94 -7.57 6.15 -14.27
CA ASP A 94 -7.54 7.58 -13.97
C ASP A 94 -7.73 7.92 -12.48
N ALA A 95 -7.47 9.20 -12.18
CA ALA A 95 -7.67 9.81 -10.87
C ALA A 95 -9.09 9.66 -10.31
N LYS A 96 -10.12 9.59 -11.16
CA LYS A 96 -11.51 9.46 -10.71
C LYS A 96 -11.74 8.06 -10.14
N GLN A 97 -11.33 7.02 -10.88
CA GLN A 97 -11.42 5.64 -10.43
C GLN A 97 -10.58 5.41 -9.16
N LEU A 98 -9.36 5.95 -9.11
CA LEU A 98 -8.52 5.89 -7.91
C LEU A 98 -9.22 6.52 -6.70
N SER A 99 -9.74 7.76 -6.85
CA SER A 99 -10.45 8.47 -5.78
C SER A 99 -11.65 7.70 -5.27
N GLN A 100 -12.47 7.14 -6.18
CA GLN A 100 -13.64 6.34 -5.82
C GLN A 100 -13.26 5.08 -5.04
N THR A 101 -12.26 4.32 -5.50
CA THR A 101 -11.80 3.11 -4.81
C THR A 101 -11.24 3.42 -3.42
N LEU A 102 -10.42 4.47 -3.30
CA LEU A 102 -9.83 4.85 -2.01
C LEU A 102 -10.90 5.35 -1.02
N ARG A 103 -11.85 6.16 -1.47
CA ARG A 103 -12.95 6.64 -0.62
C ARG A 103 -13.84 5.49 -0.14
N PHE A 104 -14.17 4.56 -1.03
CA PHE A 104 -14.92 3.35 -0.64
C PHE A 104 -14.20 2.57 0.47
N PHE A 105 -12.88 2.41 0.36
CA PHE A 105 -12.09 1.78 1.42
C PHE A 105 -12.08 2.59 2.72
N PHE A 106 -11.97 3.92 2.64
CA PHE A 106 -12.01 4.77 3.82
C PHE A 106 -13.36 4.76 4.53
N ASP A 107 -14.45 4.64 3.78
CA ASP A 107 -15.80 4.47 4.33
C ASP A 107 -15.93 3.12 5.05
N GLU A 108 -15.40 2.04 4.47
CA GLU A 108 -15.42 0.70 5.07
C GLU A 108 -14.61 0.62 6.37
N VAL A 109 -13.42 1.23 6.40
CA VAL A 109 -12.57 1.23 7.60
C VAL A 109 -13.06 2.23 8.67
N GLY A 110 -13.94 3.16 8.32
CA GLY A 110 -14.48 4.17 9.24
C GLY A 110 -13.37 5.03 9.83
N ASN A 111 -13.36 5.22 11.16
CA ASN A 111 -12.33 5.99 11.87
C ASN A 111 -11.13 5.15 12.36
N ASP A 112 -11.10 3.85 12.05
CA ASP A 112 -10.01 2.98 12.49
C ASP A 112 -8.66 3.34 11.83
N ARG A 113 -7.54 2.94 12.43
CA ARG A 113 -6.25 2.97 11.73
C ARG A 113 -6.25 2.06 10.51
N PHE A 114 -5.44 2.37 9.50
CA PHE A 114 -5.32 1.57 8.27
C PHE A 114 -3.89 1.43 7.76
N LEU A 115 -3.68 0.41 6.94
CA LEU A 115 -2.53 0.22 6.06
C LEU A 115 -3.03 0.17 4.61
N LEU A 116 -2.74 1.22 3.84
CA LEU A 116 -3.06 1.34 2.44
C LEU A 116 -1.79 1.19 1.63
N MET A 117 -1.75 0.24 0.71
CA MET A 117 -0.63 0.03 -0.21
C MET A 117 -1.12 0.23 -1.63
N ILE A 118 -0.54 1.21 -2.33
CA ILE A 118 -0.87 1.53 -3.72
C ILE A 118 0.35 1.18 -4.58
N ASP A 119 0.25 0.08 -5.31
CA ASP A 119 1.36 -0.51 -6.06
C ASP A 119 1.40 0.02 -7.50
N GLU A 120 2.58 0.46 -7.95
CA GLU A 120 2.83 1.13 -9.24
C GLU A 120 1.86 2.31 -9.51
N ILE A 121 1.68 3.18 -8.50
CA ILE A 121 0.76 4.34 -8.58
C ILE A 121 1.05 5.26 -9.76
N THR A 122 2.30 5.27 -10.25
CA THR A 122 2.74 6.05 -11.41
C THR A 122 2.05 5.68 -12.72
N PHE A 123 1.35 4.54 -12.78
CA PHE A 123 0.53 4.17 -13.94
C PHE A 123 -0.80 4.92 -14.01
N VAL A 124 -1.30 5.42 -12.87
CA VAL A 124 -2.57 6.14 -12.83
C VAL A 124 -2.35 7.58 -13.25
N LYS A 125 -3.06 8.07 -14.26
CA LYS A 125 -2.95 9.47 -14.66
C LYS A 125 -3.49 10.41 -13.57
N ASP A 126 -2.76 11.51 -13.31
CA ASP A 126 -3.14 12.56 -12.35
C ASP A 126 -3.34 12.06 -10.90
N TRP A 127 -2.67 10.96 -10.52
CA TRP A 127 -2.80 10.31 -9.21
C TRP A 127 -2.45 11.21 -8.02
N ASP A 128 -1.46 12.10 -8.19
CA ASP A 128 -0.94 12.96 -7.14
C ASP A 128 -1.99 13.94 -6.61
N ARG A 129 -2.92 14.37 -7.48
CA ARG A 129 -4.07 15.21 -7.11
C ARG A 129 -5.01 14.48 -6.15
N VAL A 130 -5.22 13.18 -6.35
CA VAL A 130 -6.07 12.35 -5.49
C VAL A 130 -5.44 12.20 -4.12
N ILE A 131 -4.16 11.83 -4.07
CA ILE A 131 -3.42 11.69 -2.82
C ILE A 131 -3.37 13.02 -2.06
N LYS A 132 -3.15 14.14 -2.76
CA LYS A 132 -3.19 15.48 -2.15
C LYS A 132 -4.55 15.79 -1.52
N ALA A 133 -5.64 15.57 -2.26
CA ALA A 133 -6.99 15.85 -1.76
C ALA A 133 -7.31 15.02 -0.51
N LEU A 134 -6.98 13.73 -0.53
CA LEU A 134 -7.18 12.85 0.64
C LEU A 134 -6.30 13.25 1.84
N ALA A 135 -5.11 13.78 1.58
CA ALA A 135 -4.25 14.32 2.62
C ALA A 135 -4.81 15.62 3.22
N ASP A 136 -5.32 16.52 2.38
CA ASP A 136 -6.00 17.77 2.80
C ASP A 136 -7.28 17.46 3.62
N GLU A 137 -7.95 16.36 3.31
CA GLU A 137 -9.11 15.85 4.08
C GLU A 137 -8.71 15.10 5.37
N GLY A 138 -7.40 14.94 5.64
CA GLY A 138 -6.88 14.40 6.88
C GLY A 138 -6.88 12.86 6.97
N TYR A 139 -7.18 12.12 5.90
CA TYR A 139 -7.23 10.65 5.95
C TYR A 139 -5.90 10.03 6.43
N PHE A 140 -4.76 10.59 6.04
CA PHE A 140 -3.44 10.03 6.39
C PHE A 140 -2.95 10.42 7.79
N THR A 141 -3.77 11.09 8.61
CA THR A 141 -3.45 11.38 10.03
C THR A 141 -3.64 10.18 10.95
N ARG A 142 -4.36 9.15 10.50
CA ARG A 142 -4.73 7.96 11.29
C ARG A 142 -4.21 6.63 10.72
N GLY A 143 -3.60 6.65 9.55
CA GLY A 143 -3.14 5.43 8.88
C GLY A 143 -1.88 5.64 8.04
N ILE A 144 -1.37 4.52 7.53
CA ILE A 144 -0.16 4.46 6.70
C ILE A 144 -0.62 4.30 5.25
N CYS A 145 -0.10 5.15 4.37
CA CYS A 145 -0.23 5.04 2.93
C CYS A 145 1.16 4.79 2.33
N LEU A 146 1.38 3.60 1.77
CA LEU A 146 2.61 3.25 1.08
C LEU A 146 2.38 3.32 -0.42
N LEU A 147 3.12 4.20 -1.09
CA LEU A 147 3.11 4.35 -2.53
C LEU A 147 4.31 3.63 -3.12
N THR A 148 4.10 2.80 -4.14
CA THR A 148 5.21 2.21 -4.91
C THR A 148 5.22 2.71 -6.34
N GLY A 149 6.39 2.61 -6.98
CA GLY A 149 6.53 2.90 -8.40
C GLY A 149 7.95 2.71 -8.90
N SER A 150 8.04 2.31 -10.16
CA SER A 150 9.30 2.04 -10.85
C SER A 150 10.08 3.30 -11.23
N ASP A 151 9.42 4.46 -11.36
CA ASP A 151 10.07 5.74 -11.61
C ASP A 151 10.27 6.54 -10.31
N THR A 152 11.50 6.50 -9.82
CA THR A 152 11.90 7.20 -8.59
C THR A 152 11.82 8.71 -8.71
N LEU A 153 12.09 9.29 -9.88
CA LEU A 153 12.09 10.74 -10.06
C LEU A 153 10.66 11.26 -9.97
N ILE A 154 9.73 10.65 -10.72
CA ILE A 154 8.31 11.02 -10.72
C ILE A 154 7.73 10.95 -9.30
N LEU A 155 7.99 9.86 -8.58
CA LEU A 155 7.50 9.69 -7.21
C LEU A 155 8.08 10.72 -6.25
N LYS A 156 9.39 11.00 -6.32
CA LYS A 156 10.03 12.00 -5.46
C LYS A 156 9.52 13.41 -5.74
N GLU A 157 9.34 13.78 -7.00
CA GLU A 157 8.77 15.08 -7.38
C GLU A 157 7.33 15.24 -6.86
N ALA A 158 6.51 14.20 -7.00
CA ALA A 158 5.17 14.21 -6.43
C ALA A 158 5.20 14.30 -4.90
N ALA A 159 6.12 13.58 -4.24
CA ALA A 159 6.31 13.61 -2.79
C ALA A 159 6.55 15.03 -2.26
N MET A 160 7.37 15.81 -2.99
CA MET A 160 7.68 17.20 -2.65
C MET A 160 6.45 18.11 -2.65
N ARG A 161 5.33 17.71 -3.27
CA ARG A 161 4.06 18.45 -3.29
C ARG A 161 3.18 18.20 -2.07
N PHE A 162 3.60 17.33 -1.14
CA PHE A 162 2.87 17.03 0.10
C PHE A 162 3.51 17.61 1.39
N PRO A 163 4.11 18.81 1.42
CA PRO A 163 4.72 19.33 2.65
C PRO A 163 3.65 19.57 3.73
N GLY A 164 3.97 19.23 4.98
CA GLY A 164 3.05 19.33 6.13
C GLY A 164 1.88 18.35 6.13
N ARG A 165 1.78 17.49 5.11
CA ARG A 165 0.63 16.60 4.84
C ARG A 165 1.00 15.11 4.87
N ARG A 166 2.23 14.79 5.32
CA ARG A 166 2.77 13.42 5.38
C ARG A 166 2.54 12.73 6.74
N GLY A 167 1.69 13.29 7.61
CA GLY A 167 1.59 12.84 9.00
C GLY A 167 2.80 13.26 9.84
N THR A 168 3.09 12.53 10.92
CA THR A 168 4.24 12.79 11.81
C THR A 168 5.56 12.19 11.30
N ALA A 169 5.54 11.55 10.12
CA ALA A 169 6.71 10.94 9.52
C ALA A 169 7.71 11.99 9.00
N SER A 170 8.93 11.96 9.54
CA SER A 170 10.04 12.88 9.18
C SER A 170 11.00 12.31 8.12
N GLN A 171 10.81 11.06 7.68
CA GLN A 171 11.69 10.34 6.75
C GLN A 171 10.88 9.84 5.54
N VAL A 172 11.47 9.98 4.34
CA VAL A 172 10.96 9.49 3.05
C VAL A 172 11.85 8.34 2.59
#